data_AF-A0A6A3QU86-F1
#
_entry.id   AF-A0A6A3QU86-F1
#
_cell.length_a   1.000
_cell.length_b   1.000
_cell.length_c   1.000
_cell.angle_alpha   90.00
_cell.angle_beta   90.00
_cell.angle_gamma   90.00
#
_symmetry.space_group_name_H-M   'P 1'
#
loop_
_entity.id
_entity.type
_entity.pdbx_description
1 polymer ?
#
loop_
_entity_poly.entity_id
_entity_poly.type
_entity_poly.pdbx_seq_one_letter_code
_entity_poly.pdbx_strand_id
1 'polypeptide(L)'
;MADPIAVARANGHDEVVDFLLEHEECRRALEAGRFMDRAEESDTTKKVSKLSEDAVVAAAESRDDLEARLRVEVEASIRVEEEARIRAEVEAAIRAEQEEAMLRAKIRAEIQDEVEDKMRAEIRAELLAQKKSQPCTICFGRIDDPITTLCCHTFCAGCLAKWRSGGHELCPICRSSLN
;
A
#
# COMPACT_ATOMS: atom_id res chain seq x y z
N MET A 1 3.82 -68.91 52.00
CA MET A 1 3.73 -67.55 51.46
C MET A 1 3.29 -66.65 52.60
N ALA A 2 4.00 -65.56 52.88
CA ALA A 2 3.63 -64.64 53.96
C ALA A 2 2.68 -63.57 53.40
N ASP A 3 1.60 -63.29 54.13
CA ASP A 3 0.63 -62.25 53.80
C ASP A 3 1.36 -60.88 53.71
N PRO A 4 1.27 -60.16 52.57
CA PRO A 4 1.90 -58.85 52.41
C PRO A 4 1.53 -57.86 53.52
N ILE A 5 0.32 -57.94 54.06
CA ILE A 5 -0.14 -57.08 55.16
C ILE A 5 0.57 -57.46 56.46
N ALA A 6 0.71 -58.76 56.75
CA ALA A 6 1.42 -59.25 57.92
C ALA A 6 2.91 -58.86 57.90
N VAL A 7 3.54 -58.88 56.71
CA VAL A 7 4.94 -58.46 56.54
C VAL A 7 5.09 -56.94 56.72
N ALA A 8 4.20 -56.14 56.13
CA ALA A 8 4.24 -54.68 56.28
C ALA A 8 4.03 -54.26 57.75
N ARG A 9 3.11 -54.91 58.46
CA ARG A 9 2.86 -54.70 59.89
C ARG A 9 4.07 -55.11 60.75
N ALA A 10 4.72 -56.22 60.44
CA ALA A 10 5.92 -56.66 61.18
C ALA A 10 7.10 -55.70 61.03
N ASN A 11 7.16 -54.94 59.93
CA ASN A 11 8.18 -53.93 59.67
C ASN A 11 7.77 -52.50 60.09
N GLY A 12 6.59 -52.32 60.71
CA GLY A 12 6.14 -51.01 61.21
C GLY A 12 5.75 -50.01 60.12
N HIS A 13 5.38 -50.49 58.92
CA HIS A 13 4.98 -49.64 57.80
C HIS A 13 3.45 -49.46 57.78
N ASP A 14 2.93 -48.74 58.77
CA ASP A 14 1.48 -48.64 59.03
C ASP A 14 0.71 -47.96 57.87
N GLU A 15 1.29 -46.96 57.21
CA GLU A 15 0.68 -46.30 56.04
C GLU A 15 0.49 -47.26 54.84
N VAL A 16 1.40 -48.22 54.68
CA VAL A 16 1.33 -49.23 53.61
C VAL A 16 0.27 -50.29 53.96
N VAL A 17 0.07 -50.58 55.25
CA VAL A 17 -0.98 -51.48 55.71
C VAL A 17 -2.36 -50.89 55.43
N ASP A 18 -2.56 -49.61 55.75
CA ASP A 18 -3.85 -48.93 55.50
C ASP A 18 -4.16 -48.84 54.00
N PHE A 19 -3.17 -48.48 53.19
CA PHE A 19 -3.32 -48.45 51.73
C PHE A 19 -3.71 -49.83 51.13
N LEU A 20 -3.11 -50.91 51.63
CA LEU A 20 -3.41 -52.27 51.16
C LEU A 20 -4.77 -52.80 51.64
N LEU A 21 -5.28 -52.31 52.78
CA LEU A 21 -6.62 -52.63 53.27
C LEU A 21 -7.70 -51.88 52.49
N GLU A 22 -7.44 -50.64 52.08
CA GLU A 22 -8.37 -49.83 51.30
C GLU A 22 -8.44 -50.23 49.82
N HIS A 23 -7.41 -50.89 49.28
CA HIS A 23 -7.30 -51.23 47.86
C HIS A 23 -7.04 -52.72 47.59
N GLU A 24 -8.10 -53.52 47.79
CA GLU A 24 -8.08 -54.97 47.56
C GLU A 24 -7.75 -55.38 46.11
N GLU A 25 -8.15 -54.58 45.12
CA GLU A 25 -7.89 -54.81 43.68
C GLU A 25 -6.39 -54.76 43.35
N CYS A 26 -5.66 -53.80 43.93
CA CYS A 26 -4.21 -53.65 43.73
C CYS A 26 -3.41 -54.80 44.34
N ARG A 27 -3.87 -55.34 45.47
CA ARG A 27 -3.27 -56.52 46.11
C ARG A 27 -3.34 -57.75 45.20
N ARG A 28 -4.50 -58.01 44.60
CA ARG A 28 -4.72 -59.17 43.72
C ARG A 28 -3.92 -59.07 42.41
N ALA A 29 -3.76 -57.85 41.88
CA ALA A 29 -2.95 -57.60 40.68
C ALA A 29 -1.45 -57.87 40.91
N LEU A 30 -0.92 -57.55 42.10
CA LEU A 30 0.48 -57.79 42.48
C LEU A 30 0.79 -59.28 42.63
N GLU A 31 -0.18 -60.06 43.12
CA GLU A 31 -0.07 -61.52 43.20
C GLU A 31 -0.16 -62.17 41.80
N ALA A 32 -1.03 -61.66 40.92
CA ALA A 32 -1.17 -62.15 39.55
C ALA A 32 0.02 -61.79 38.64
N GLY A 33 0.60 -60.59 38.81
CA GLY A 33 1.70 -60.08 37.99
C GLY A 33 3.02 -60.84 38.15
N ARG A 34 3.20 -61.60 39.24
CA ARG A 34 4.41 -62.39 39.49
C ARG A 34 4.33 -63.82 38.90
N PHE A 35 3.22 -64.19 38.26
CA PHE A 35 3.03 -65.49 37.61
C PHE A 35 3.46 -65.51 36.13
N MET A 36 3.70 -64.35 35.51
CA MET A 36 3.96 -64.23 34.06
C MET A 36 5.44 -64.23 33.66
N ASP A 37 6.39 -64.21 34.61
CA ASP A 37 7.84 -64.22 34.31
C ASP A 37 8.43 -65.63 34.08
N ARG A 38 7.60 -66.63 33.76
CA ARG A 38 8.12 -67.96 33.43
C ARG A 38 7.22 -68.74 32.46
N ALA A 39 7.14 -68.26 31.22
CA ALA A 39 6.69 -69.09 30.10
C ALA A 39 7.62 -68.84 28.89
N GLU A 40 8.20 -69.93 28.42
CA GLU A 40 9.39 -70.06 27.56
C GLU A 40 9.22 -69.57 26.11
N GLU A 41 10.37 -69.20 25.51
CA GLU A 41 10.57 -68.95 24.08
C GLU A 41 10.04 -70.08 23.18
N SER A 42 9.19 -69.73 22.21
CA SER A 42 8.74 -70.58 21.11
C SER A 42 8.79 -69.81 19.78
N ASP A 43 9.47 -70.40 18.80
CA ASP A 43 9.97 -69.88 17.51
C ASP A 43 8.91 -69.40 16.48
N THR A 44 7.64 -69.28 16.89
CA THR A 44 6.54 -68.82 16.03
C THR A 44 6.20 -67.34 16.22
N THR A 45 6.61 -66.73 17.32
CA THR A 45 6.36 -65.31 17.63
C THR A 45 7.25 -64.34 16.84
N LYS A 46 8.49 -64.71 16.48
CA LYS A 46 9.42 -63.88 15.67
C LYS A 46 8.97 -63.65 14.23
N LYS A 47 8.21 -64.58 13.64
CA LYS A 47 7.74 -64.47 12.24
C LYS A 47 6.48 -63.62 12.11
N VAL A 48 5.63 -63.62 13.14
CA VAL A 48 4.40 -62.82 13.20
C VAL A 48 4.71 -61.36 13.53
N SER A 49 5.68 -61.07 14.41
CA SER A 49 6.11 -59.69 14.71
C SER A 49 6.73 -59.00 13.50
N LYS A 50 7.55 -59.73 12.72
CA LYS A 50 8.19 -59.21 11.51
C LYS A 50 7.18 -58.87 10.40
N LEU A 51 6.18 -59.73 10.19
CA LEU A 51 5.11 -59.48 9.21
C LEU A 51 4.22 -58.28 9.59
N SER A 52 4.03 -58.00 10.89
CA SER A 52 3.33 -56.80 11.35
C SER A 52 4.16 -55.52 11.24
N GLU A 53 5.48 -55.61 11.44
CA GLU A 53 6.39 -54.48 11.26
C GLU A 53 6.53 -54.09 9.78
N ASP A 54 6.71 -55.07 8.90
CA ASP A 54 6.80 -54.84 7.45
C ASP A 54 5.51 -54.22 6.87
N ALA A 55 4.34 -54.61 7.39
CA ALA A 55 3.05 -54.03 6.99
C ALA A 55 2.86 -52.59 7.49
N VAL A 56 3.35 -52.26 8.69
CA VAL A 56 3.30 -50.90 9.24
C VAL A 56 4.26 -49.97 8.49
N VAL A 57 5.45 -50.46 8.12
CA VAL A 57 6.40 -49.70 7.29
C VAL A 57 5.83 -49.45 5.89
N ALA A 58 5.27 -50.46 5.23
CA ALA A 58 4.63 -50.29 3.92
C ALA A 58 3.42 -49.32 3.95
N ALA A 59 2.64 -49.33 5.05
CA ALA A 59 1.54 -48.38 5.24
C ALA A 59 2.04 -46.94 5.50
N ALA A 60 3.14 -46.78 6.23
CA ALA A 60 3.78 -45.48 6.43
C ALA A 60 4.36 -44.93 5.12
N GLU A 61 5.05 -45.75 4.33
CA GLU A 61 5.57 -45.38 3.01
C GLU A 61 4.44 -44.98 2.04
N SER A 62 3.32 -45.71 2.04
CA SER A 62 2.14 -45.37 1.22
C SER A 62 1.47 -44.07 1.66
N ARG A 63 1.45 -43.78 2.96
CA ARG A 63 0.95 -42.51 3.51
C ARG A 63 1.87 -41.35 3.11
N ASP A 64 3.17 -41.54 3.23
CA ASP A 64 4.17 -40.52 2.91
C ASP A 64 4.20 -40.23 1.39
N ASP A 65 4.00 -41.25 0.53
CA ASP A 65 3.79 -41.06 -0.92
C ASP A 65 2.51 -40.28 -1.22
N LEU A 66 1.39 -40.62 -0.56
CA LEU A 66 0.14 -39.88 -0.72
C LEU A 66 0.26 -38.42 -0.26
N GLU A 67 0.96 -38.17 0.85
CA GLU A 67 1.22 -36.82 1.34
C GLU A 67 2.11 -36.04 0.37
N ALA A 68 3.15 -36.66 -0.20
CA ALA A 68 4.01 -36.04 -1.20
C ALA A 68 3.23 -35.66 -2.47
N ARG A 69 2.35 -36.56 -2.94
CA ARG A 69 1.50 -36.31 -4.11
C ARG A 69 0.48 -35.20 -3.85
N LEU A 70 -0.18 -35.22 -2.69
CA LEU A 70 -1.12 -34.17 -2.29
C LEU A 70 -0.42 -32.82 -2.16
N ARG A 71 0.80 -32.77 -1.62
CA ARG A 71 1.59 -31.54 -1.51
C ARG A 71 1.86 -30.93 -2.88
N VAL A 72 2.30 -31.74 -3.85
CA VAL A 72 2.56 -31.26 -5.22
C VAL A 72 1.27 -30.76 -5.89
N GLU A 73 0.18 -31.50 -5.77
CA GLU A 73 -1.11 -31.13 -6.37
C GLU A 73 -1.67 -29.83 -5.77
N VAL A 74 -1.66 -29.72 -4.44
CA VAL A 74 -2.13 -28.53 -3.72
C VAL A 74 -1.24 -27.33 -4.03
N GLU A 75 0.07 -27.49 -4.06
CA GLU A 75 0.99 -26.40 -4.42
C GLU A 75 0.81 -25.95 -5.86
N ALA A 76 0.62 -26.88 -6.81
CA ALA A 76 0.36 -26.56 -8.21
C ALA A 76 -0.99 -25.84 -8.40
N SER A 77 -2.04 -26.31 -7.72
CA SER A 77 -3.37 -25.69 -7.75
C SER A 77 -3.35 -24.29 -7.13
N ILE A 78 -2.77 -24.13 -5.94
CA ILE A 78 -2.58 -22.84 -5.29
C ILE A 78 -1.80 -21.90 -6.22
N ARG A 79 -0.71 -22.37 -6.82
CA ARG A 79 0.10 -21.53 -7.71
C ARG A 79 -0.69 -21.04 -8.92
N VAL A 80 -1.47 -21.89 -9.58
CA VAL A 80 -2.27 -21.46 -10.74
C VAL A 80 -3.33 -20.42 -10.35
N GLU A 81 -4.06 -20.69 -9.26
CA GLU A 81 -5.15 -19.82 -8.81
C GLU A 81 -4.64 -18.48 -8.25
N GLU A 82 -3.62 -18.54 -7.39
CA GLU A 82 -3.04 -17.36 -6.75
C GLU A 82 -2.28 -16.49 -7.73
N GLU A 83 -1.49 -17.07 -8.64
CA GLU A 83 -0.85 -16.28 -9.67
C GLU A 83 -1.87 -15.61 -10.60
N ALA A 84 -2.98 -16.28 -10.94
CA ALA A 84 -4.04 -15.68 -11.74
C ALA A 84 -4.74 -14.53 -10.99
N ARG A 85 -5.02 -14.72 -9.69
CA ARG A 85 -5.61 -13.68 -8.84
C ARG A 85 -4.70 -12.46 -8.71
N ILE A 86 -3.43 -12.67 -8.37
CA ILE A 86 -2.43 -11.60 -8.21
C ILE A 86 -2.25 -10.85 -9.53
N ARG A 87 -2.15 -11.56 -10.67
CA ARG A 87 -2.06 -10.91 -11.99
C ARG A 87 -3.27 -10.01 -12.25
N ALA A 88 -4.48 -10.50 -12.03
CA ALA A 88 -5.69 -9.72 -12.25
C ALA A 88 -5.77 -8.48 -11.32
N GLU A 89 -5.36 -8.63 -10.06
CA GLU A 89 -5.33 -7.54 -9.07
C GLU A 89 -4.30 -6.47 -9.43
N VAL A 90 -3.07 -6.88 -9.75
CA VAL A 90 -2.01 -5.95 -10.17
C VAL A 90 -2.41 -5.20 -11.44
N GLU A 91 -2.97 -5.89 -12.42
CA GLU A 91 -3.46 -5.24 -13.64
C GLU A 91 -4.61 -4.25 -13.36
N ALA A 92 -5.52 -4.58 -12.45
CA ALA A 92 -6.60 -3.69 -12.05
C ALA A 92 -6.06 -2.44 -11.33
N ALA A 93 -5.08 -2.61 -10.44
CA ALA A 93 -4.42 -1.52 -9.74
C ALA A 93 -3.69 -0.59 -10.72
N ILE A 94 -2.91 -1.13 -11.65
CA ILE A 94 -2.20 -0.35 -12.67
C ILE A 94 -3.20 0.45 -13.52
N ARG A 95 -4.32 -0.16 -13.95
CA ARG A 95 -5.35 0.55 -14.71
C ARG A 95 -5.95 1.71 -13.91
N ALA A 96 -6.29 1.50 -12.64
CA ALA A 96 -6.82 2.55 -11.78
C ALA A 96 -5.82 3.70 -11.57
N GLU A 97 -4.54 3.38 -11.35
CA GLU A 97 -3.47 4.40 -11.23
C GLU A 97 -3.28 5.20 -12.52
N GLN A 98 -3.36 4.53 -13.68
CA GLN A 98 -3.26 5.19 -14.98
C GLN A 98 -4.44 6.13 -15.23
N GLU A 99 -5.67 5.71 -14.90
CA GLU A 99 -6.86 6.56 -14.99
C GLU A 99 -6.75 7.77 -14.06
N GLU A 100 -6.31 7.58 -12.81
CA GLU A 100 -6.07 8.68 -11.88
C GLU A 100 -5.00 9.64 -12.39
N ALA A 101 -3.88 9.12 -12.90
CA ALA A 101 -2.80 9.93 -13.46
C ALA A 101 -3.28 10.77 -14.66
N MET A 102 -4.10 10.18 -15.54
CA MET A 102 -4.70 10.88 -16.67
C MET A 102 -5.64 11.99 -16.22
N LEU A 103 -6.50 11.73 -15.23
CA LEU A 103 -7.41 12.75 -14.68
C LEU A 103 -6.62 13.89 -14.04
N ARG A 104 -5.59 13.57 -13.24
CA ARG A 104 -4.70 14.58 -12.63
C ARG A 104 -3.98 15.42 -13.69
N ALA A 105 -3.51 14.80 -14.77
CA ALA A 105 -2.86 15.51 -15.88
C ALA A 105 -3.84 16.45 -16.61
N LYS A 106 -5.06 15.98 -16.86
CA LYS A 106 -6.10 16.78 -17.52
C LYS A 106 -6.49 18.00 -16.69
N ILE A 107 -6.76 17.81 -15.39
CA ILE A 107 -7.09 18.90 -14.47
C ILE A 107 -5.94 19.92 -14.40
N ARG A 108 -4.69 19.44 -14.36
CA ARG A 108 -3.51 20.32 -14.34
C ARG A 108 -3.42 21.17 -15.61
N ALA A 109 -3.63 20.56 -16.78
CA ALA A 109 -3.58 21.27 -18.06
C ALA A 109 -4.69 22.34 -18.15
N GLU A 110 -5.92 22.01 -17.76
CA GLU A 110 -7.05 22.95 -17.76
C GLU A 110 -6.81 24.14 -16.83
N ILE A 111 -6.33 23.88 -15.61
CA ILE A 111 -5.96 24.96 -14.66
C ILE A 111 -4.81 25.80 -15.22
N GLN A 112 -3.81 25.18 -15.84
CA GLN A 112 -2.68 25.90 -16.42
C GLN A 112 -3.14 26.84 -17.54
N ASP A 113 -3.96 26.34 -18.48
CA ASP A 113 -4.50 27.14 -19.58
C ASP A 113 -5.33 28.32 -19.06
N GLU A 114 -6.21 28.09 -18.07
CA GLU A 114 -7.05 29.14 -17.49
C GLU A 114 -6.21 30.21 -16.76
N VAL A 115 -5.23 29.79 -15.96
CA VAL A 115 -4.33 30.71 -15.24
C VAL A 115 -3.51 31.53 -16.22
N GLU A 116 -2.95 30.89 -17.24
CA GLU A 116 -2.17 31.59 -18.25
C GLU A 116 -3.02 32.59 -19.05
N ASP A 117 -4.24 32.23 -19.43
CA ASP A 117 -5.14 33.13 -20.16
C ASP A 117 -5.59 34.33 -19.32
N LYS A 118 -5.91 34.10 -18.04
CA LYS A 118 -6.20 35.18 -17.09
C LYS A 118 -5.00 36.11 -16.92
N MET A 119 -3.82 35.56 -16.67
CA MET A 119 -2.58 36.34 -16.56
C MET A 119 -2.30 37.16 -17.82
N ARG A 120 -2.44 36.55 -19.01
CA ARG A 120 -2.29 37.25 -20.30
C ARG A 120 -3.32 38.36 -20.48
N ALA A 121 -4.55 38.18 -20.01
CA ALA A 121 -5.59 39.22 -20.08
C ALA A 121 -5.29 40.38 -19.13
N GLU A 122 -4.89 40.08 -17.89
CA GLU A 122 -4.53 41.08 -16.87
C GLU A 122 -3.34 41.92 -17.30
N ILE A 123 -2.25 41.29 -17.76
CA ILE A 123 -1.07 42.01 -18.27
C ILE A 123 -1.45 42.92 -19.44
N ARG A 124 -2.30 42.45 -20.37
CA ARG A 124 -2.77 43.28 -21.49
C ARG A 124 -3.59 44.47 -21.00
N ALA A 125 -4.49 44.26 -20.03
CA ALA A 125 -5.30 45.32 -19.46
C ALA A 125 -4.42 46.38 -18.76
N GLU A 126 -3.43 45.95 -17.98
CA GLU A 126 -2.50 46.84 -17.28
C GLU A 126 -1.66 47.67 -18.25
N LEU A 127 -1.08 47.05 -19.28
CA LEU A 127 -0.31 47.76 -20.30
C LEU A 127 -1.16 48.79 -21.07
N LEU A 128 -2.42 48.44 -21.37
CA LEU A 128 -3.37 49.37 -22.00
C LEU A 128 -3.73 50.54 -21.07
N ALA A 129 -3.93 50.27 -19.78
CA ALA A 129 -4.16 51.30 -18.77
C ALA A 129 -2.95 52.23 -18.64
N GLN A 130 -1.74 51.68 -18.60
CA GLN A 130 -0.50 52.44 -18.53
C GLN A 130 -0.32 53.34 -19.78
N LYS A 131 -0.60 52.81 -20.98
CA LYS A 131 -0.55 53.61 -22.22
C LYS A 131 -1.55 54.77 -22.21
N LYS A 132 -2.77 54.57 -21.68
CA LYS A 132 -3.77 55.63 -21.50
C LYS A 132 -3.40 56.64 -20.41
N SER A 133 -2.57 56.24 -19.46
CA SER A 133 -2.13 57.10 -18.35
C SER A 133 -0.92 57.98 -18.66
N GLN A 134 -0.35 57.89 -19.88
CA GLN A 134 0.78 58.73 -20.27
C GLN A 134 0.40 60.21 -20.13
N PRO A 135 1.16 61.01 -19.35
CA PRO A 135 0.83 62.41 -19.14
C PRO A 135 1.10 63.22 -20.41
N CYS A 136 0.39 64.33 -20.56
CA CYS A 136 0.70 65.29 -21.60
C CYS A 136 2.08 65.91 -21.32
N THR A 137 3.01 65.86 -22.27
CA THR A 137 4.36 66.43 -22.04
C THR A 137 4.41 67.97 -22.03
N ILE A 138 3.30 68.64 -22.35
CA ILE A 138 3.18 70.10 -22.32
C ILE A 138 2.76 70.58 -20.91
N CYS A 139 1.72 69.96 -20.32
CA CYS A 139 1.23 70.35 -19.00
C CYS A 139 1.64 69.40 -17.86
N PHE A 140 2.26 68.27 -18.17
CA PHE A 140 2.64 67.19 -17.26
C PHE A 140 1.49 66.56 -16.46
N GLY A 141 0.24 66.86 -16.83
CA GLY A 141 -0.97 66.28 -16.24
C GLY A 141 -1.55 65.15 -17.08
N ARG A 142 -2.70 64.62 -16.64
CA ARG A 142 -3.52 63.68 -17.44
C ARG A 142 -3.90 64.32 -18.78
N ILE A 143 -3.87 63.55 -19.86
CA ILE A 143 -4.31 64.02 -21.17
C ILE A 143 -5.84 64.17 -21.15
N ASP A 144 -6.30 65.42 -21.26
CA ASP A 144 -7.71 65.77 -21.45
C ASP A 144 -7.94 66.12 -22.92
N ASP A 145 -8.98 65.52 -23.53
CA ASP A 145 -9.31 65.65 -24.96
C ASP A 145 -8.10 65.32 -25.87
N PRO A 146 -7.73 64.03 -25.99
CA PRO A 146 -6.49 63.61 -26.64
C PRO A 146 -6.48 63.91 -28.14
N ILE A 147 -5.46 64.65 -28.60
CA ILE A 147 -5.14 64.81 -30.02
C ILE A 147 -3.84 64.10 -30.32
N THR A 148 -3.87 63.17 -31.28
CA THR A 148 -2.69 62.48 -31.79
C THR A 148 -2.23 63.14 -33.09
N THR A 149 -0.98 63.58 -33.10
CA THR A 149 -0.32 64.21 -34.25
C THR A 149 0.05 63.16 -35.32
N LEU A 150 0.38 63.60 -36.55
CA LEU A 150 0.80 62.70 -37.64
C LEU A 150 2.09 61.91 -37.32
N CYS A 151 2.93 62.42 -36.41
CA CYS A 151 4.08 61.70 -35.88
C CYS A 151 3.74 60.77 -34.70
N CYS A 152 2.46 60.46 -34.49
CA CYS A 152 1.93 59.53 -33.49
C CYS A 152 2.18 59.93 -32.02
N HIS A 153 2.36 61.22 -31.75
CA HIS A 153 2.46 61.75 -30.39
C HIS A 153 1.14 62.38 -29.95
N THR A 154 0.70 62.06 -28.72
CA THR A 154 -0.60 62.49 -28.17
C THR A 154 -0.44 63.54 -27.08
N PHE A 155 -1.29 64.58 -27.11
CA PHE A 155 -1.30 65.70 -26.16
C PHE A 155 -2.74 66.10 -25.84
N CYS A 156 -2.96 66.96 -24.83
CA CYS A 156 -4.27 67.60 -24.66
C CYS A 156 -4.57 68.54 -25.83
N ALA A 157 -5.79 68.54 -26.36
CA ALA A 157 -6.20 69.41 -27.45
C ALA A 157 -5.87 70.88 -27.18
N GLY A 158 -6.26 71.37 -25.99
CA GLY A 158 -5.99 72.74 -25.55
C GLY A 158 -4.50 73.06 -25.36
N CYS A 159 -3.68 72.07 -24.96
CA CYS A 159 -2.24 72.26 -24.81
C CYS A 159 -1.55 72.38 -26.17
N LEU A 160 -1.90 71.50 -27.11
CA LEU A 160 -1.35 71.53 -28.46
C LEU A 160 -1.79 72.79 -29.23
N ALA A 161 -3.04 73.23 -29.07
CA ALA A 161 -3.54 74.46 -29.67
C ALA A 161 -2.73 75.69 -29.17
N LYS A 162 -2.54 75.82 -27.84
CA LYS A 162 -1.72 76.89 -27.26
C LYS A 162 -0.27 76.85 -27.75
N TRP A 163 0.31 75.66 -27.86
CA TRP A 163 1.67 75.48 -28.39
C TRP A 163 1.81 76.02 -29.81
N ARG A 164 0.87 75.66 -30.71
CA ARG A 164 0.83 76.16 -32.10
C ARG A 164 0.60 77.67 -32.16
N SER A 165 -0.31 78.20 -31.34
CA SER A 165 -0.55 79.65 -31.26
C SER A 165 0.67 80.45 -30.77
N GLY A 166 1.61 79.81 -30.06
CA GLY A 166 2.90 80.39 -29.68
C GLY A 166 3.92 80.46 -30.82
N GLY A 167 3.56 80.03 -32.04
CA GLY A 167 4.45 80.00 -33.21
C GLY A 167 5.28 78.72 -33.34
N HIS A 168 4.98 77.68 -32.55
CA HIS A 168 5.70 76.42 -32.63
C HIS A 168 5.03 75.45 -33.60
N GLU A 169 5.68 75.21 -34.75
CA GLU A 169 5.19 74.30 -35.80
C GLU A 169 5.75 72.87 -35.68
N LEU A 170 6.59 72.60 -34.67
CA LEU A 170 7.24 71.31 -34.48
C LEU A 170 6.71 70.58 -33.25
N CYS A 171 6.63 69.26 -33.35
CA CYS A 171 6.19 68.38 -32.27
C CYS A 171 7.12 68.49 -31.05
N PRO A 172 6.59 68.69 -29.82
CA PRO A 172 7.40 68.76 -28.61
C PRO A 172 8.25 67.51 -28.32
N ILE A 173 7.87 66.35 -28.86
CA ILE A 173 8.52 65.07 -28.56
C ILE A 173 9.57 64.73 -29.62
N CYS A 174 9.22 64.74 -30.91
CA CYS A 174 10.11 64.28 -31.99
C CYS A 174 10.54 65.37 -32.97
N ARG A 175 10.07 66.61 -32.80
CA ARG A 175 10.36 67.75 -33.69
C ARG A 175 9.95 67.59 -35.15
N SER A 176 9.09 66.61 -35.47
CA SER A 176 8.44 66.53 -36.79
C SER A 176 7.43 67.67 -36.96
N SER A 177 7.14 68.04 -38.20
CA SER A 177 6.13 69.06 -38.52
C SER A 177 4.76 68.70 -37.94
N LEU A 178 4.09 69.69 -37.35
CA LEU A 178 2.73 69.59 -36.83
C LEU A 178 1.66 69.97 -37.86
N ASN A 179 2.07 70.33 -39.08
CA ASN A 179 1.17 70.72 -40.17
C ASN A 179 0.36 69.53 -40.69
#